data_AF-A0A821QSV1-F1
#
_entry.id   AF-A0A821QSV1-F1
#
_cell.length_a   1.000
_cell.length_b   1.000
_cell.length_c   1.000
_cell.angle_alpha   90.00
_cell.angle_beta   90.00
_cell.angle_gamma   90.00
#
_symmetry.space_group_name_H-M   'P 1'
#
loop_
_entity.id
_entity.type
_entity.pdbx_description
1 polymer ?
#
loop_
_entity_poly.entity_id
_entity_poly.type
_entity_poly.pdbx_seq_one_letter_code
_entity_poly.pdbx_strand_id
1 'polypeptide(L)' 'QCVPEGNSRRCVCSAPYYGDDCREFHRPNPCDNVHCNYGHCHEGMCECNTGYSGSRCDIPTDLCAGINCYHGT' A
#
# COMPACT_ATOMS: atom_id res chain seq x y z
N GLN A 1 20.86 -0.84 19.20
CA GLN A 1 22.03 -1.58 19.74
C GLN A 1 23.28 -1.13 19.01
N CYS A 2 24.40 -0.86 19.68
CA CYS A 2 25.64 -0.45 19.01
C CYS A 2 26.48 -1.68 18.65
N VAL A 3 27.02 -1.74 17.43
CA VAL A 3 27.93 -2.81 16.98
C VAL A 3 29.20 -2.20 16.37
N PRO A 4 30.38 -2.78 16.64
CA PRO A 4 31.63 -2.32 16.07
C PRO A 4 31.69 -2.60 14.55
N GLU A 5 32.21 -1.63 13.78
CA GLU A 5 32.44 -1.72 12.33
C GLU A 5 33.87 -1.25 12.03
N GLY A 6 34.86 -2.15 12.15
CA GLY A 6 36.28 -1.81 12.00
C GLY A 6 36.75 -0.80 13.06
N ASN A 7 37.24 0.36 12.62
CA ASN A 7 37.62 1.49 13.49
C ASN A 7 36.45 2.45 13.80
N SER A 8 35.23 2.11 13.36
CA SER A 8 34.01 2.90 13.59
C SER A 8 32.97 2.10 14.38
N ARG A 9 31.86 2.76 14.72
CA ARG A 9 30.69 2.13 15.38
C ARG A 9 29.44 2.42 14.54
N ARG A 10 28.56 1.44 14.40
CA ARG A 10 27.22 1.67 13.84
C ARG A 10 26.13 1.28 14.82
N CYS A 11 25.01 1.97 14.74
CA CYS A 11 23.81 1.59 15.47
C CYS A 11 22.98 0.61 14.61
N VAL A 12 22.58 -0.50 15.22
CA VAL A 12 21.53 -1.40 14.75
C VAL A 12 20.22 -0.88 15.30
N CYS A 13 19.35 -0.43 14.41
CA CYS A 13 18.05 0.11 14.73
C CYS A 13 16.97 -0.97 14.68
N SER A 14 16.01 -0.90 15.59
CA SER A 14 14.79 -1.71 15.53
C SER A 14 13.81 -1.04 14.57
N ALA A 15 13.22 -1.80 13.65
CA ALA A 15 12.17 -1.24 12.79
C ALA A 15 11.01 -0.68 13.64
N PRO A 16 10.46 0.50 13.30
CA PRO A 16 10.69 1.29 12.08
C PRO A 16 11.68 2.46 12.27
N TYR A 17 12.53 2.42 13.28
CA TYR A 17 13.54 3.45 13.54
C TYR A 17 14.77 3.25 12.64
N TYR A 18 15.36 4.35 12.19
CA TYR A 18 16.51 4.37 11.28
C TYR A 18 17.40 5.61 11.53
N GLY A 19 18.44 5.77 10.70
CA GLY A 19 19.46 6.82 10.84
C GLY A 19 20.66 6.37 11.68
N ASP A 20 21.73 7.18 11.69
CA ASP A 20 23.02 6.83 12.32
C ASP A 20 22.91 6.59 13.84
N ASP A 21 21.99 7.29 14.49
CA ASP A 21 21.69 7.18 15.92
C ASP A 21 20.33 6.55 16.22
N CYS A 22 19.65 5.96 15.22
CA CYS A 22 18.30 5.38 15.35
C CYS A 22 17.23 6.35 15.89
N ARG A 23 17.41 7.65 15.67
CA ARG A 23 16.48 8.70 16.14
C ARG A 23 15.41 9.02 15.12
N GLU A 24 15.62 8.66 13.86
CA GLU A 24 14.64 8.88 12.81
C GLU A 24 13.59 7.79 12.88
N PHE A 25 12.32 8.16 12.78
CA PHE A 25 11.21 7.24 12.81
C PHE A 25 10.57 7.25 11.43
N HIS A 26 10.63 6.11 10.73
CA HIS A 26 9.88 5.99 9.50
C HIS A 26 8.46 5.68 9.92
N ARG A 27 7.54 6.62 9.74
CA ARG A 27 6.13 6.30 9.94
C ARG A 27 5.77 5.31 8.83
N PRO A 28 5.46 4.04 9.14
CA PRO A 28 5.18 3.06 8.11
C PRO A 28 4.01 3.59 7.29
N ASN A 29 4.22 3.73 5.98
CA ASN A 29 3.14 4.17 5.13
C ASN A 29 2.19 2.96 5.00
N PRO A 30 0.92 3.12 5.38
CA PRO A 30 -0.03 2.01 5.38
C PRO A 30 -0.23 1.43 3.97
N CYS A 31 0.21 2.14 2.94
CA CYS A 31 0.17 1.71 1.55
C CYS A 31 1.45 1.04 1.04
N ASP A 32 2.52 0.92 1.83
CA ASP A 32 3.82 0.39 1.36
C ASP A 32 3.75 -1.06 0.84
N ASN A 33 2.77 -1.85 1.30
CA ASN A 33 2.53 -3.22 0.84
C ASN A 33 1.13 -3.41 0.24
N VAL A 34 0.42 -2.32 -0.03
CA VAL A 34 -0.94 -2.37 -0.59
C VAL A 34 -0.87 -1.99 -2.06
N HIS A 35 -1.13 -2.96 -2.93
CA HIS A 35 -1.16 -2.75 -4.36
C HIS A 35 -2.60 -2.78 -4.88
N CYS A 36 -3.06 -1.61 -5.30
CA CYS A 36 -4.35 -1.37 -5.93
C CYS A 36 -4.15 -1.32 -7.45
N ASN A 37 -4.84 -2.17 -8.21
CA ASN A 37 -4.69 -2.23 -9.66
C ASN A 37 -5.38 -1.05 -10.35
N TYR A 38 -6.70 -0.94 -10.18
CA TYR A 38 -7.50 0.14 -10.75
C TYR A 38 -8.06 1.06 -9.67
N GLY A 39 -7.15 1.66 -8.89
CA GLY A 39 -7.49 2.54 -7.77
C GLY A 39 -6.26 3.15 -7.13
N HIS A 40 -6.44 3.79 -5.99
CA HIS A 40 -5.34 4.34 -5.19
C HIS A 40 -5.45 3.84 -3.75
N CYS A 41 -4.31 3.70 -3.07
CA CYS A 41 -4.33 3.32 -1.67
C CYS A 41 -4.53 4.55 -0.79
N HIS A 42 -5.48 4.45 0.13
CA HIS A 42 -5.77 5.45 1.15
C HIS A 42 -5.87 4.74 2.51
N GLU A 43 -5.01 5.15 3.46
CA GLU A 43 -4.91 4.56 4.81
C GLU A 43 -4.78 3.02 4.87
N GLY A 44 -4.17 2.41 3.86
CA GLY A 44 -3.97 0.95 3.80
C GLY A 44 -5.15 0.18 3.21
N MET A 45 -6.15 0.87 2.67
CA MET A 45 -7.24 0.29 1.90
C MET A 45 -7.22 0.84 0.48
N CYS A 46 -7.65 0.04 -0.49
CA CYS A 46 -7.76 0.48 -1.86
C CYS A 46 -9.08 1.20 -2.11
N GLU A 47 -9.00 2.48 -2.51
CA GLU A 47 -10.12 3.23 -3.07
C GLU A 47 -10.15 3.01 -4.58
N CYS A 48 -11.17 2.26 -5.03
CA CYS A 48 -11.29 1.83 -6.42
C CYS A 48 -11.86 2.92 -7.33
N ASN A 49 -11.35 2.97 -8.55
CA ASN A 49 -11.91 3.81 -9.60
C ASN A 49 -13.30 3.30 -10.00
N THR A 50 -14.14 4.18 -10.52
CA THR A 50 -15.46 3.83 -11.07
C THR A 50 -15.33 2.69 -12.08
N GLY A 51 -16.16 1.66 -11.93
CA GLY A 51 -16.10 0.47 -12.78
C GLY A 51 -15.24 -0.66 -12.21
N TYR A 52 -14.63 -0.50 -11.04
CA TYR A 52 -13.80 -1.53 -10.38
C TYR A 52 -14.13 -1.67 -8.89
N SER A 53 -13.90 -2.87 -8.37
CA SER A 53 -14.20 -3.27 -6.99
C SER A 53 -13.20 -4.35 -6.53
N GLY A 54 -13.40 -4.84 -5.30
CA GLY A 54 -12.51 -5.81 -4.67
C GLY A 54 -11.42 -5.14 -3.83
N SER A 55 -10.80 -5.92 -2.95
CA SER A 55 -9.78 -5.42 -2.00
C SER A 55 -8.54 -4.81 -2.67
N ARG A 56 -8.30 -5.13 -3.94
CA ARG A 56 -7.18 -4.61 -4.75
C ARG A 56 -7.65 -3.89 -6.01
N CYS A 57 -8.94 -3.54 -6.08
CA CYS A 57 -9.55 -2.92 -7.26
C CYS A 57 -9.23 -3.67 -8.55
N ASP A 58 -9.27 -5.00 -8.49
CA ASP A 58 -8.95 -5.93 -9.57
C ASP A 58 -10.19 -6.57 -10.18
N ILE A 59 -11.37 -6.31 -9.61
CA ILE A 59 -12.62 -6.87 -10.06
C ILE A 59 -13.38 -5.79 -10.83
N PRO A 60 -13.49 -5.87 -12.18
CA PRO A 60 -14.33 -4.96 -12.92
C PRO A 60 -15.79 -5.12 -12.46
N THR A 61 -16.41 -4.03 -12.03
CA THR A 61 -17.84 -4.01 -11.76
C THR A 61 -18.55 -3.97 -13.09
N ASP A 62 -19.34 -4.98 -13.37
CA ASP A 62 -20.23 -4.96 -14.52
C ASP A 62 -21.29 -3.87 -14.30
N LEU A 63 -21.11 -2.74 -14.97
CA LEU A 63 -22.09 -1.63 -14.97
C LEU A 63 -23.43 -2.07 -15.59
N CYS A 64 -23.44 -3.16 -16.36
CA CYS A 64 -24.61 -3.76 -16.95
C CYS A 64 -25.23 -4.85 -16.07
N ALA A 65 -24.63 -5.20 -14.92
CA ALA A 65 -25.20 -6.19 -14.01
C ALA A 65 -26.56 -5.69 -13.49
N GLY A 66 -27.63 -6.41 -13.83
CA GLY A 66 -29.01 -6.05 -13.49
C GLY A 66 -29.68 -5.12 -14.51
N ILE A 67 -28.96 -4.66 -15.54
CA ILE A 67 -29.57 -3.96 -16.67
C ILE A 67 -30.06 -5.02 -17.67
N ASN A 68 -31.38 -5.22 -17.72
CA ASN A 68 -32.00 -6.04 -18.76
C ASN A 68 -32.22 -5.18 -20.01
N CYS A 69 -31.33 -5.30 -20.99
CA CYS A 69 -31.49 -4.68 -22.30
C CYS A 69 -32.43 -5.55 -23.17
N TYR A 70 -33.74 -5.30 -23.09
CA TYR A 70 -34.76 -6.05 -23.86
C TYR A 70 -34.62 -5.93 -25.39
N HIS A 71 -33.97 -4.87 -25.89
CA HIS A 71 -33.71 -4.62 -27.31
C HIS A 71 -32.32 -4.00 -27.54
N GLY A 72 -31.26 -4.58 -26.97
CA GLY A 72 -29.90 -4.21 -27.35
C GLY A 72 -29.53 -4.83 -28.70
N THR A 73 -29.17 -4.02 -29.69
CA THR A 73 -28.56 -4.49 -30.96
C THR A 73 -27.10 -4.85 -30.77
#